data_AF-A0A6N4R2U9-F1
#
_entry.id   AF-A0A6N4R2U9-F1
#
_cell.length_a   1.000
_cell.length_b   1.000
_cell.length_c   1.000
_cell.angle_alpha   90.00
_cell.angle_beta   90.00
_cell.angle_gamma   90.00
#
_symmetry.space_group_name_H-M   'P 1'
#
loop_
_entity.id
_entity.type
_entity.pdbx_description
1 polymer ?
#
loop_
_entity_poly.entity_id
_entity_poly.type
_entity_poly.pdbx_seq_one_letter_code
_entity_poly.pdbx_strand_id
1 'polypeptide(L)'
;MIQNALQELIRLTWIKAGKEDNLLYAKSGSDLKGLPSSLKELYSFADGQKEELVPIFEMYRFLRSKEAFEFKRSMDEVALEEGWYEDHWWEKTWFPFAEDGAGQFLVVDKNSGNVLEFNHDDPKRPILAESLEAYINSLVVGLKSGELTYDVEIGICSTEDLERYRKERKSWVHSRRLLRYYNLFDGLFRGSRLNPIS
;
A
#
# COMPACT_ATOMS: atom_id res chain seq x y z
N MET A 1 -4.33 -0.50 -19.57
CA MET A 1 -3.01 0.11 -19.38
C MET A 1 -2.45 -0.20 -17.99
N ILE A 2 -3.31 -0.29 -16.97
CA ILE A 2 -2.97 -0.75 -15.61
C ILE A 2 -2.29 -2.13 -15.61
N GLN A 3 -2.77 -3.07 -16.43
CA GLN A 3 -2.18 -4.41 -16.54
C GLN A 3 -0.68 -4.36 -16.88
N ASN A 4 -0.28 -3.54 -17.85
CA ASN A 4 1.12 -3.46 -18.27
C ASN A 4 2.00 -2.86 -17.17
N ALA A 5 1.50 -1.82 -16.49
CA ALA A 5 2.20 -1.19 -15.37
C ALA A 5 2.38 -2.19 -14.20
N LEU A 6 1.34 -2.96 -13.87
CA LEU A 6 1.40 -3.98 -12.83
C LEU A 6 2.35 -5.13 -13.20
N GLN A 7 2.31 -5.61 -14.44
CA GLN A 7 3.24 -6.63 -14.93
C GLN A 7 4.70 -6.17 -14.84
N GLU A 8 4.98 -4.91 -15.22
CA GLU A 8 6.32 -4.34 -15.10
C GLU A 8 6.74 -4.17 -13.64
N LEU A 9 5.83 -3.77 -12.75
CA LEU A 9 6.07 -3.68 -11.31
C LEU A 9 6.46 -5.04 -10.72
N ILE A 10 5.72 -6.10 -11.05
CA ILE A 10 6.01 -7.49 -10.63
C ILE A 10 7.36 -7.95 -11.18
N ARG A 11 7.66 -7.62 -12.44
CA ARG A 11 8.94 -7.96 -13.08
C ARG A 11 10.12 -7.34 -12.35
N LEU A 12 10.00 -6.08 -11.92
CA LEU A 12 11.05 -5.34 -11.22
C LEU A 12 11.22 -5.73 -9.75
N THR A 13 10.22 -6.40 -9.17
CA THR A 13 10.19 -6.79 -7.75
C THR A 13 10.35 -8.31 -7.58
N TRP A 14 9.24 -9.04 -7.45
CA TRP A 14 9.21 -10.46 -7.13
C TRP A 14 9.99 -11.32 -8.14
N ILE A 15 9.82 -11.09 -9.44
CA ILE A 15 10.50 -11.89 -10.48
C ILE A 15 12.00 -11.58 -10.47
N LYS A 16 12.39 -10.30 -10.37
CA LYS A 16 13.81 -9.92 -10.24
C LYS A 16 14.45 -10.54 -8.99
N ALA A 17 13.67 -10.77 -7.94
CA ALA A 17 14.09 -11.45 -6.71
C ALA A 17 14.05 -13.00 -6.80
N GLY A 18 13.78 -13.57 -7.98
CA GLY A 18 13.82 -15.01 -8.23
C GLY A 18 12.56 -15.77 -7.83
N LYS A 19 11.42 -15.09 -7.60
CA LYS A 19 10.14 -15.77 -7.41
C LYS A 19 9.61 -16.28 -8.75
N GLU A 20 9.11 -17.51 -8.76
CA GLU A 20 8.47 -18.11 -9.93
C GLU A 20 7.11 -17.46 -10.23
N ASP A 21 6.59 -17.68 -11.45
CA ASP A 21 5.29 -17.17 -11.89
C ASP A 21 4.14 -17.65 -10.99
N ASN A 22 2.94 -17.08 -11.17
CA ASN A 22 1.75 -17.28 -10.32
C ASN A 22 1.84 -16.58 -8.95
N LEU A 23 2.10 -15.26 -8.97
CA LEU A 23 2.28 -14.43 -7.76
C LEU A 23 0.99 -13.72 -7.32
N LEU A 24 0.07 -13.53 -8.26
CA LEU A 24 -1.25 -12.97 -8.00
C LEU A 24 -2.30 -14.08 -8.09
N TYR A 25 -3.41 -13.90 -7.39
CA TYR A 25 -4.59 -14.71 -7.68
C TYR A 25 -5.10 -14.37 -9.08
N ALA A 26 -5.64 -15.37 -9.77
CA ALA A 26 -6.31 -15.16 -11.04
C ALA A 26 -7.44 -14.13 -10.90
N LYS A 27 -7.86 -13.53 -12.02
CA LYS A 27 -8.93 -12.53 -12.07
C LYS A 27 -10.13 -12.82 -11.16
N SER A 28 -10.76 -11.75 -10.69
CA SER A 28 -11.85 -11.86 -9.72
C SER A 28 -13.04 -12.63 -10.28
N GLY A 29 -13.62 -13.49 -9.44
CA GLY A 29 -14.92 -14.14 -9.67
C GLY A 29 -16.09 -13.37 -9.05
N SER A 30 -15.85 -12.25 -8.37
CA SER A 30 -16.87 -11.43 -7.71
C SER A 30 -17.60 -10.52 -8.71
N ASP A 31 -18.82 -10.10 -8.34
CA ASP A 31 -19.50 -9.01 -9.05
C ASP A 31 -18.80 -7.68 -8.72
N LEU A 32 -18.06 -7.15 -9.70
CA LEU A 32 -17.31 -5.90 -9.56
C LEU A 32 -18.20 -4.65 -9.72
N LYS A 33 -19.53 -4.81 -9.81
CA LYS A 33 -20.48 -3.70 -9.83
C LYS A 33 -20.30 -2.83 -8.60
N GLY A 34 -20.28 -1.52 -8.80
CA GLY A 34 -20.10 -0.54 -7.74
C GLY A 34 -18.65 -0.07 -7.55
N LEU A 35 -17.64 -0.83 -7.96
CA LEU A 35 -16.24 -0.40 -7.90
C LEU A 35 -15.93 0.75 -8.87
N PRO A 36 -14.91 1.58 -8.57
CA PRO A 36 -14.25 2.47 -9.52
C PRO A 36 -13.83 1.72 -10.80
N SER A 37 -13.84 2.40 -11.94
CA SER A 37 -13.46 1.81 -13.24
C SER A 37 -12.04 1.24 -13.23
N SER A 38 -11.10 1.94 -12.61
CA SER A 38 -9.71 1.50 -12.48
C SER A 38 -9.57 0.22 -11.64
N LEU A 39 -10.32 0.08 -10.56
CA LEU A 39 -10.34 -1.15 -9.76
C LEU A 39 -10.98 -2.31 -10.52
N LYS A 40 -12.03 -2.05 -11.32
CA LYS A 40 -12.58 -3.07 -12.22
C LYS A 40 -11.54 -3.57 -13.23
N GLU A 41 -10.78 -2.65 -13.84
CA GLU A 41 -9.69 -3.01 -14.75
C GLU A 41 -8.64 -3.86 -14.03
N LEU A 42 -8.17 -3.41 -12.85
CA LEU A 42 -7.20 -4.15 -12.04
C LEU A 42 -7.68 -5.57 -11.70
N TYR A 43 -8.89 -5.69 -11.15
CA TYR A 43 -9.47 -6.98 -10.73
C TYR A 43 -9.89 -7.89 -11.89
N SER A 44 -10.08 -7.35 -13.10
CA SER A 44 -10.33 -8.15 -14.30
C SER A 44 -9.11 -8.96 -14.74
N PHE A 45 -7.91 -8.55 -14.29
CA PHE A 45 -6.66 -9.23 -14.57
C PHE A 45 -6.14 -10.03 -13.37
N ALA A 46 -6.16 -9.45 -12.17
CA ALA A 46 -5.62 -10.09 -10.97
C ALA A 46 -6.45 -9.78 -9.71
N ASP A 47 -6.77 -10.81 -8.93
CA ASP A 47 -7.61 -10.70 -7.74
C ASP A 47 -6.78 -10.64 -6.46
N GLY A 48 -5.93 -9.64 -6.32
CA GLY A 48 -5.05 -9.51 -5.16
C GLY A 48 -3.75 -10.32 -5.29
N GLN A 49 -2.84 -10.08 -4.35
CA GLN A 49 -1.60 -10.86 -4.22
C GLN A 49 -1.77 -12.05 -3.30
N LYS A 50 -0.92 -13.06 -3.46
CA LYS A 50 -0.85 -14.18 -2.52
C LYS A 50 -0.33 -13.73 -1.15
N GLU A 51 -0.88 -14.31 -0.09
CA GLU A 51 -0.65 -13.90 1.31
C GLU A 51 0.80 -14.07 1.77
N GLU A 52 1.53 -15.05 1.22
CA GLU A 52 2.93 -15.32 1.55
C GLU A 52 3.92 -14.33 0.93
N LEU A 53 3.45 -13.45 0.05
CA LEU A 53 4.30 -12.46 -0.60
C LEU A 53 4.35 -11.18 0.22
N VAL A 54 5.54 -10.56 0.25
CA VAL A 54 5.66 -9.20 0.75
C VAL A 54 4.77 -8.25 -0.07
N PRO A 55 4.23 -7.18 0.56
CA PRO A 55 3.43 -6.16 -0.10
C PRO A 55 4.01 -5.66 -1.43
N ILE A 56 3.15 -5.51 -2.44
CA ILE A 56 3.54 -5.02 -3.78
C ILE A 56 3.39 -3.51 -3.94
N PHE A 57 2.52 -2.88 -3.15
CA PHE A 57 2.30 -1.44 -3.16
C PHE A 57 2.97 -0.82 -1.93
N GLU A 58 4.30 -0.76 -1.97
CA GLU A 58 5.12 -0.35 -0.83
C GLU A 58 4.94 -1.29 0.38
N MET A 59 4.32 -0.81 1.46
CA MET A 59 3.94 -1.60 2.65
C MET A 59 2.51 -2.14 2.58
N TYR A 60 1.77 -1.83 1.51
CA TYR A 60 0.37 -2.20 1.36
C TYR A 60 0.19 -3.46 0.47
N ARG A 61 -0.37 -4.50 1.06
CA ARG A 61 -0.74 -5.76 0.42
C ARG A 61 -1.91 -5.53 -0.52
N PHE A 62 -1.78 -5.98 -1.77
CA PHE A 62 -2.88 -5.93 -2.73
C PHE A 62 -4.02 -6.89 -2.32
N LEU A 63 -5.17 -6.31 -1.95
CA LEU A 63 -6.34 -7.03 -1.46
C LEU A 63 -7.03 -7.82 -2.58
N ARG A 64 -7.62 -8.97 -2.24
CA ARG A 64 -8.63 -9.59 -3.10
C ARG A 64 -9.86 -8.68 -3.17
N SER A 65 -10.55 -8.67 -4.30
CA SER A 65 -11.76 -7.88 -4.51
C SER A 65 -12.84 -8.13 -3.45
N LYS A 66 -13.00 -9.38 -2.99
CA LYS A 66 -13.91 -9.71 -1.89
C LYS A 66 -13.53 -8.98 -0.59
N GLU A 67 -12.24 -8.98 -0.24
CA GLU A 67 -11.73 -8.28 0.95
C GLU A 67 -11.92 -6.77 0.82
N ALA A 68 -11.65 -6.20 -0.36
CA ALA A 68 -11.88 -4.79 -0.66
C ALA A 68 -13.35 -4.37 -0.41
N PHE A 69 -14.32 -5.21 -0.80
CA PHE A 69 -15.73 -4.96 -0.50
C PHE A 69 -16.09 -5.11 0.98
N GLU A 70 -15.49 -6.07 1.68
CA GLU A 70 -15.68 -6.27 3.11
C GLU A 70 -15.14 -5.05 3.88
N PHE A 71 -13.92 -4.62 3.61
CA PHE A 71 -13.34 -3.41 4.22
C PHE A 71 -14.13 -2.16 3.87
N LYS A 72 -14.56 -1.98 2.61
CA LYS A 72 -15.43 -0.86 2.24
C LYS A 72 -16.69 -0.79 3.11
N ARG A 73 -17.35 -1.92 3.30
CA ARG A 73 -18.57 -1.99 4.11
C ARG A 73 -18.29 -1.66 5.57
N SER A 74 -17.28 -2.29 6.16
CA SER A 74 -16.92 -2.05 7.56
C SER A 74 -16.51 -0.60 7.81
N MET A 75 -15.72 -0.01 6.91
CA MET A 75 -15.33 1.41 7.01
C MET A 75 -16.53 2.34 6.86
N ASP A 76 -17.48 2.01 5.97
CA ASP A 76 -18.68 2.82 5.81
C ASP A 76 -19.62 2.77 7.03
N GLU A 77 -19.69 1.61 7.69
CA GLU A 77 -20.43 1.40 8.94
C GLU A 77 -19.80 2.21 10.07
N VAL A 78 -18.49 2.09 10.27
CA VAL A 78 -17.74 2.90 11.26
C VAL A 78 -17.93 4.39 10.97
N ALA A 79 -17.80 4.80 9.72
CA ALA A 79 -17.93 6.20 9.36
C ALA A 79 -19.33 6.77 9.63
N LEU A 80 -20.38 5.95 9.52
CA LEU A 80 -21.73 6.33 9.88
C LEU A 80 -21.92 6.45 11.39
N GLU A 81 -21.38 5.49 12.15
CA GLU A 81 -21.50 5.45 13.61
C GLU A 81 -20.72 6.60 14.29
N GLU A 82 -19.55 6.92 13.76
CA GLU A 82 -18.63 7.92 14.31
C GLU A 82 -18.81 9.34 13.72
N GLY A 83 -19.73 9.53 12.77
CA GLY A 83 -19.94 10.84 12.12
C GLY A 83 -18.78 11.30 11.22
N TRP A 84 -18.01 10.36 10.68
CA TRP A 84 -16.80 10.65 9.90
C TRP A 84 -17.08 11.25 8.52
N TYR A 85 -18.30 11.10 8.00
CA TYR A 85 -18.68 11.74 6.74
C TYR A 85 -18.84 13.25 6.89
N GLU A 86 -19.33 13.69 8.05
CA GLU A 86 -19.52 15.09 8.38
C GLU A 86 -18.18 15.80 8.62
N ASP A 87 -17.24 15.09 9.24
CA ASP A 87 -15.89 15.59 9.53
C ASP A 87 -14.87 15.34 8.41
N HIS A 88 -15.32 14.80 7.26
CA HIS A 88 -14.47 14.42 6.12
C HIS A 88 -13.30 13.47 6.50
N TRP A 89 -13.48 12.67 7.54
CA TRP A 89 -12.50 11.67 7.96
C TRP A 89 -12.49 10.47 7.02
N TRP A 90 -13.66 10.09 6.50
CA TRP A 90 -13.84 9.06 5.49
C TRP A 90 -14.88 9.52 4.47
N GLU A 91 -14.72 9.13 3.20
CA GLU A 91 -15.66 9.47 2.14
C GLU A 91 -16.33 8.22 1.56
N LYS A 92 -17.64 8.33 1.29
CA LYS A 92 -18.44 7.22 0.72
C LYS A 92 -17.91 6.73 -0.62
N THR A 93 -17.12 7.55 -1.30
CA THR A 93 -16.58 7.26 -2.63
C THR A 93 -15.22 6.58 -2.57
N TRP A 94 -14.58 6.45 -1.40
CA TRP A 94 -13.27 5.81 -1.27
C TRP A 94 -13.40 4.29 -1.20
N PHE A 95 -12.71 3.59 -2.10
CA PHE A 95 -12.70 2.13 -2.16
C PHE A 95 -11.28 1.62 -1.86
N PRO A 96 -11.07 0.87 -0.77
CA PRO A 96 -9.77 0.28 -0.46
C PRO A 96 -9.40 -0.77 -1.51
N PHE A 97 -8.12 -0.82 -1.86
CA PHE A 97 -7.57 -1.87 -2.75
C PHE A 97 -6.27 -2.47 -2.23
N ALA A 98 -5.63 -1.83 -1.25
CA ALA A 98 -4.48 -2.38 -0.56
C ALA A 98 -4.53 -2.03 0.94
N GLU A 99 -3.96 -2.88 1.79
CA GLU A 99 -3.90 -2.67 3.25
C GLU A 99 -2.51 -2.96 3.81
N ASP A 100 -2.16 -2.38 4.96
CA ASP A 100 -0.92 -2.70 5.68
C ASP A 100 -1.11 -3.72 6.82
N GLY A 101 -2.35 -4.14 7.09
CA GLY A 101 -2.70 -5.03 8.20
C GLY A 101 -2.85 -4.35 9.56
N ALA A 102 -2.68 -3.03 9.63
CA ALA A 102 -2.89 -2.20 10.82
C ALA A 102 -4.10 -1.26 10.66
N GLY A 103 -4.99 -1.58 9.71
CA GLY A 103 -6.18 -0.77 9.41
C GLY A 103 -5.89 0.44 8.52
N GLN A 104 -4.71 0.51 7.87
CA GLN A 104 -4.39 1.56 6.89
C GLN A 104 -4.62 1.05 5.49
N PHE A 105 -5.10 1.95 4.64
CA PHE A 105 -5.54 1.59 3.30
C PHE A 105 -4.95 2.52 2.24
N LEU A 106 -4.62 1.94 1.10
CA LEU A 106 -4.66 2.68 -0.14
C LEU A 106 -6.07 2.60 -0.70
N VAL A 107 -6.64 3.75 -1.01
CA VAL A 107 -7.99 3.88 -1.54
C VAL A 107 -7.98 4.51 -2.92
N VAL A 108 -8.91 4.09 -3.77
CA VAL A 108 -9.28 4.83 -4.99
C VAL A 108 -10.56 5.59 -4.71
N ASP A 109 -10.55 6.90 -4.90
CA ASP A 109 -11.77 7.67 -4.92
C ASP A 109 -12.52 7.41 -6.23
N LYS A 110 -13.75 6.90 -6.12
CA LYS A 110 -14.62 6.58 -7.24
C LYS A 110 -14.99 7.79 -8.10
N ASN A 111 -15.03 8.99 -7.52
CA ASN A 111 -15.45 10.19 -8.23
C ASN A 111 -14.29 10.81 -9.03
N SER A 112 -13.15 11.03 -8.38
CA SER A 112 -11.98 11.64 -9.03
C SER A 112 -11.09 10.63 -9.76
N GLY A 113 -11.06 9.38 -9.33
CA GLY A 113 -10.09 8.37 -9.77
C GLY A 113 -8.76 8.44 -9.03
N ASN A 114 -8.58 9.42 -8.14
CA ASN A 114 -7.36 9.61 -7.36
C ASN A 114 -7.04 8.41 -6.48
N VAL A 115 -5.75 8.15 -6.29
CA VAL A 115 -5.23 7.24 -5.26
C VAL A 115 -4.86 8.07 -4.05
N LEU A 116 -5.35 7.66 -2.87
CA LEU A 116 -5.06 8.32 -1.60
C LEU A 116 -4.56 7.30 -0.58
N GLU A 117 -3.79 7.79 0.37
CA GLU A 117 -3.52 7.08 1.62
C GLU A 117 -4.58 7.44 2.66
N PHE A 118 -5.13 6.41 3.29
CA PHE A 118 -5.93 6.54 4.50
C PHE A 118 -5.13 5.98 5.68
N ASN A 119 -4.73 6.88 6.57
CA ASN A 119 -4.20 6.57 7.88
C ASN A 119 -5.28 6.90 8.93
N HIS A 120 -5.50 5.97 9.86
CA HIS A 120 -6.60 6.07 10.83
C HIS A 120 -6.27 6.96 12.03
N ASP A 121 -5.00 7.33 12.20
CA ASP A 121 -4.49 8.19 13.27
C ASP A 121 -4.07 9.59 12.77
N ASP A 122 -3.99 9.80 11.45
CA ASP A 122 -3.60 11.08 10.86
C ASP A 122 -4.79 11.69 10.09
N PRO A 123 -5.23 12.93 10.33
CA PRO A 123 -6.27 13.61 9.55
C PRO A 123 -5.87 13.93 8.10
N LYS A 124 -4.59 13.83 7.74
CA LYS A 124 -4.15 14.07 6.36
C LYS A 124 -4.71 13.00 5.44
N ARG A 125 -5.09 13.42 4.23
CA ARG A 125 -5.59 12.55 3.15
C ARG A 125 -4.76 12.81 1.90
N PRO A 126 -3.45 12.45 1.92
CA PRO A 126 -2.57 12.80 0.82
C PRO A 126 -3.03 12.07 -0.45
N ILE A 127 -3.13 12.84 -1.54
CA ILE A 127 -3.31 12.28 -2.87
C ILE A 127 -1.94 11.81 -3.35
N LEU A 128 -1.79 10.50 -3.52
CA LEU A 128 -0.54 9.89 -3.98
C LEU A 128 -0.41 9.95 -5.51
N ALA A 129 -1.54 9.89 -6.22
CA ALA A 129 -1.58 10.03 -7.68
C ALA A 129 -2.99 10.41 -8.17
N GLU A 130 -3.06 11.03 -9.35
CA GLU A 130 -4.32 11.40 -10.02
C GLU A 130 -5.08 10.20 -10.61
N SER A 131 -4.45 9.03 -10.67
CA SER A 131 -5.09 7.79 -11.10
C SER A 131 -4.34 6.56 -10.58
N LEU A 132 -5.02 5.42 -10.55
CA LEU A 132 -4.40 4.13 -10.20
C LEU A 132 -3.26 3.75 -11.16
N GLU A 133 -3.41 4.05 -12.44
CA GLU A 133 -2.34 3.84 -13.42
C GLU A 133 -1.13 4.72 -13.11
N ALA A 134 -1.35 6.01 -12.81
CA ALA A 134 -0.28 6.93 -12.44
C ALA A 134 0.44 6.49 -11.15
N TYR A 135 -0.29 5.96 -10.17
CA TYR A 135 0.29 5.40 -8.95
C TYR A 135 1.19 4.19 -9.23
N ILE A 136 0.71 3.19 -9.98
CA ILE A 136 1.53 2.00 -10.28
C ILE A 136 2.75 2.41 -11.13
N ASN A 137 2.58 3.34 -12.07
CA ASN A 137 3.67 3.85 -12.88
C ASN A 137 4.71 4.64 -12.06
N SER A 138 4.31 5.38 -11.02
CA SER A 138 5.27 6.09 -10.17
C SER A 138 6.19 5.11 -9.44
N LEU A 139 5.66 3.97 -8.96
CA LEU A 139 6.46 2.90 -8.37
C LEU A 139 7.44 2.30 -9.39
N VAL A 140 6.98 2.03 -10.61
CA VAL A 140 7.84 1.53 -11.70
C VAL A 140 8.95 2.52 -12.03
N VAL A 141 8.64 3.82 -12.12
CA VAL A 141 9.62 4.89 -12.38
C VAL A 141 10.62 4.98 -11.24
N GLY A 142 10.17 4.98 -10.00
CA GLY A 142 11.04 5.02 -8.81
C GLY A 142 12.00 3.83 -8.73
N LEU A 143 11.51 2.62 -9.05
CA LEU A 143 12.36 1.41 -9.11
C LEU A 143 13.39 1.45 -10.24
N LYS A 144 13.04 2.08 -11.38
CA LYS A 144 13.96 2.23 -12.52
C LYS A 144 15.01 3.32 -12.29
N SER A 145 14.65 4.41 -11.61
CA SER A 145 15.57 5.50 -11.27
C SER A 145 16.51 5.14 -10.12
N GLY A 146 16.13 4.16 -9.29
CA GLY A 146 16.84 3.78 -8.06
C GLY A 146 16.45 4.61 -6.83
N GLU A 147 15.47 5.50 -6.97
CA GLU A 147 14.85 6.21 -5.83
C GLU A 147 14.12 5.22 -4.91
N LEU A 148 13.42 4.26 -5.51
CA LEU A 148 12.85 3.13 -4.81
C LEU A 148 13.69 1.87 -5.05
N THR A 149 13.61 0.97 -4.09
CA THR A 149 14.19 -0.37 -4.15
C THR A 149 13.19 -1.40 -3.65
N TYR A 150 13.47 -2.66 -3.93
CA TYR A 150 12.68 -3.79 -3.46
C TYR A 150 13.53 -4.65 -2.52
N ASP A 151 13.02 -4.88 -1.32
CA ASP A 151 13.61 -5.76 -0.32
C ASP A 151 12.67 -6.94 -0.04
N VAL A 152 13.24 -8.15 0.06
CA VAL A 152 12.47 -9.39 0.22
C VAL A 152 11.83 -9.55 1.60
N GLU A 153 12.23 -8.76 2.60
CA GLU A 153 11.62 -8.74 3.94
C GLU A 153 10.59 -7.62 4.09
N ILE A 154 10.71 -6.54 3.30
CA ILE A 154 9.98 -5.28 3.54
C ILE A 154 9.00 -4.95 2.40
N GLY A 155 9.32 -5.28 1.15
CA GLY A 155 8.59 -4.82 -0.04
C GLY A 155 9.28 -3.64 -0.73
N ILE A 156 8.50 -2.81 -1.41
CA ILE A 156 9.02 -1.60 -2.07
C ILE A 156 9.20 -0.51 -1.01
N CYS A 157 10.35 0.15 -1.01
CA CYS A 157 10.64 1.26 -0.11
C CYS A 157 11.66 2.22 -0.73
N SER A 158 11.87 3.39 -0.14
CA SER A 158 12.94 4.28 -0.60
C SER A 158 14.31 3.66 -0.33
N THR A 159 15.24 3.86 -1.25
CA THR A 159 16.61 3.37 -1.10
C THR A 159 17.27 3.96 0.15
N GLU A 160 17.01 5.24 0.44
CA GLU A 160 17.54 5.94 1.61
C GLU A 160 17.01 5.34 2.93
N ASP A 161 15.71 5.07 3.03
CA ASP A 161 15.12 4.51 4.25
C ASP A 161 15.62 3.09 4.51
N LEU A 162 15.80 2.29 3.46
CA LEU A 162 16.35 0.94 3.60
C LEU A 162 17.80 0.97 4.08
N GLU A 163 18.62 1.88 3.57
CA GLU A 163 20.00 2.06 4.01
C GLU A 163 20.07 2.49 5.48
N ARG A 164 19.21 3.43 5.88
CA ARG A 164 19.06 3.88 7.26
C ARG A 164 18.67 2.72 8.18
N TYR A 165 17.62 1.98 7.82
CA TYR A 165 17.15 0.80 8.54
C TYR A 165 18.26 -0.25 8.73
N ARG A 166 19.00 -0.58 7.67
CA ARG A 166 20.10 -1.56 7.74
C ARG A 166 21.25 -1.10 8.63
N LYS A 167 21.57 0.20 8.63
CA LYS A 167 22.61 0.78 9.50
C LYS A 167 22.20 0.70 10.96
N GLU A 168 20.96 1.08 11.27
CA GLU A 168 20.41 1.01 12.62
C GLU A 168 20.32 -0.45 13.10
N ARG A 169 19.79 -1.36 12.29
CA ARG A 169 19.70 -2.79 12.64
C ARG A 169 21.08 -3.41 12.92
N LYS A 170 22.13 -3.06 12.18
CA LYS A 170 23.52 -3.50 12.48
C LYS A 170 24.01 -3.00 13.83
N SER A 171 23.69 -1.75 14.19
CA SER A 171 24.00 -1.19 15.52
C SER A 171 23.27 -1.94 16.64
N TRP A 172 22.01 -2.33 16.40
CA TRP A 172 21.20 -3.09 17.36
C TRP A 172 21.64 -4.56 17.51
N VAL A 173 21.99 -5.25 16.42
CA VAL A 173 22.49 -6.65 16.47
C VAL A 173 23.84 -6.75 17.17
N HIS A 174 24.70 -5.73 17.07
CA HIS A 174 25.94 -5.66 17.87
C HIS A 174 25.66 -5.45 19.37
N SER A 175 24.47 -4.97 19.72
CA SER A 175 24.11 -4.59 21.09
C SER A 175 23.32 -5.66 21.84
N ARG A 176 22.59 -6.59 21.19
CA ARG A 176 21.76 -7.58 21.90
C ARG A 176 21.63 -8.93 21.18
N ARG A 177 22.27 -9.94 21.77
CA ARG A 177 21.87 -11.34 21.72
C ARG A 177 20.60 -11.46 22.59
N LEU A 178 19.39 -11.35 22.02
CA LEU A 178 18.08 -11.89 22.50
C LEU A 178 16.85 -11.07 21.97
N LEU A 179 15.83 -11.84 21.58
CA LEU A 179 14.40 -11.54 21.31
C LEU A 179 13.91 -11.24 19.87
N ARG A 180 12.90 -12.05 19.53
CA ARG A 180 12.20 -12.26 18.26
C ARG A 180 11.16 -11.16 18.01
N TYR A 181 11.00 -10.81 16.72
CA TYR A 181 9.76 -10.34 16.09
C TYR A 181 8.96 -9.30 16.87
N TYR A 182 9.40 -8.03 16.94
CA TYR A 182 8.49 -6.91 17.23
C TYR A 182 9.02 -5.61 16.60
N ASN A 183 8.10 -4.93 15.90
CA ASN A 183 8.09 -3.52 15.53
C ASN A 183 8.91 -3.10 14.29
N LEU A 184 8.49 -3.56 13.12
CA LEU A 184 8.65 -2.79 11.88
C LEU A 184 7.49 -1.78 11.82
N PHE A 185 7.78 -0.50 11.61
CA PHE A 185 6.86 0.63 11.29
C PHE A 185 6.42 1.64 12.36
N ASP A 186 6.82 1.54 13.63
CA ASP A 186 6.28 2.49 14.63
C ASP A 186 7.07 3.81 14.83
N GLY A 187 7.69 4.38 13.77
CA GLY A 187 8.31 5.71 13.98
C GLY A 187 9.22 6.34 12.94
N LEU A 188 9.36 5.81 11.73
CA LEU A 188 10.39 6.30 10.79
C LEU A 188 9.93 7.32 9.73
N PHE A 189 8.68 7.81 9.79
CA PHE A 189 8.20 8.91 8.93
C PHE A 189 7.62 10.13 9.68
N ARG A 190 7.98 10.37 10.94
CA ARG A 190 7.75 11.70 11.57
C ARG A 190 8.93 12.64 11.34
N GLY A 191 9.04 13.10 10.09
CA GLY A 191 9.97 14.14 9.65
C GLY A 191 9.31 15.50 9.45
N SER A 192 8.72 16.10 10.49
CA SER A 192 8.43 17.53 10.49
C SER A 192 8.54 18.13 11.90
N ARG A 193 9.76 18.57 12.20
CA ARG A 193 10.15 19.71 13.05
C ARG A 193 9.30 19.99 14.30
N LEU A 194 9.79 19.50 15.44
CA LEU A 194 9.80 20.32 16.65
C LEU A 194 11.18 20.98 16.74
N ASN A 195 11.21 22.32 16.59
CA ASN A 195 12.36 23.11 16.99
C ASN A 195 12.50 23.03 18.51
N PRO A 196 13.70 22.81 19.07
CA PRO A 196 13.98 23.16 20.45
C PRO A 196 14.39 24.63 20.56
N ILE A 197 14.40 25.11 21.81
CA ILE A 197 14.86 26.41 22.34
C ILE A 197 13.72 27.43 22.45
N SER A 198 13.38 28.00 23.62
CA SER A 198 14.10 28.20 24.90
C SER A 198 13.19 28.00 26.11
#